data_AF-E2JAJ6-F1
#
_entry.id   AF-E2JAJ6-F1
#
_cell.length_a   1.000
_cell.length_b   1.000
_cell.length_c   1.000
_cell.angle_alpha   90.00
_cell.angle_beta   90.00
_cell.angle_gamma   90.00
#
_symmetry.space_group_name_H-M   'P 1'
#
loop_
_entity.id
_entity.type
_entity.pdbx_description
1 polymer ?
#
loop_
_entity_poly.entity_id
_entity_poly.type
_entity_poly.pdbx_seq_one_letter_code
_entity_poly.pdbx_strand_id
1 'polypeptide(L)'
;DMLLEQIVRLISESKKPVLYVGGGSLQSSEELRRFVELTGIPVASTLMGLGSFPSSDELSLQMLGMHGTVYANYSVDKSDLLLAFGVRFDDRVTGKLEAFASRAKIVHIDIDSAEIGKNKQPHVSICADLKLALQGLNSILEERIGKLKLDFSAWRQELNEQKEKFPLGYKTFEDAISPQYAIQVLDELTNGNAIVSTGVGQHQMWAAQFYKYREPRQWLTSGGLGAMGFGLPAAIGAAVGRPDAV
;
A
#
# COMPACT_ATOMS: atom_id res chain seq x y z
N ASP A 1 21.97 2.75 11.74
CA ASP A 1 22.85 2.90 10.56
C ASP A 1 23.13 1.58 9.84
N MET A 2 23.80 0.59 10.46
CA MET A 2 24.19 -0.66 9.75
C MET A 2 23.03 -1.44 9.10
N LEU A 3 21.86 -1.54 9.76
CA LEU A 3 20.68 -2.22 9.18
C LEU A 3 20.04 -1.42 8.03
N LEU A 4 20.06 -0.08 8.10
CA LEU A 4 19.52 0.78 7.03
C LEU A 4 20.41 0.69 5.79
N GLU A 5 21.73 0.71 5.99
CA GLU A 5 22.74 0.46 4.95
C GLU A 5 22.53 -0.89 4.26
N GLN A 6 22.23 -1.94 5.04
CA GLN A 6 21.94 -3.27 4.51
C GLN A 6 20.68 -3.27 3.63
N ILE A 7 19.63 -2.53 4.01
CA ILE A 7 18.42 -2.38 3.19
C ILE A 7 18.73 -1.66 1.88
N VAL A 8 19.47 -0.55 1.92
CA VAL A 8 19.89 0.19 0.71
C VAL A 8 20.71 -0.70 -0.22
N ARG A 9 21.60 -1.53 0.33
CA ARG A 9 22.34 -2.52 -0.44
C ARG A 9 21.41 -3.53 -1.11
N LEU A 10 20.45 -4.10 -0.39
CA LEU A 10 19.48 -5.04 -0.97
C LEU A 10 18.67 -4.41 -2.09
N ILE A 11 18.26 -3.14 -1.94
CA ILE A 11 17.57 -2.39 -3.00
C ILE A 11 18.47 -2.30 -4.23
N SER A 12 19.74 -1.93 -4.07
CA SER A 12 20.68 -1.81 -5.20
C SER A 12 21.01 -3.13 -5.90
N GLU A 13 20.90 -4.27 -5.20
CA GLU A 13 21.13 -5.60 -5.75
C GLU A 13 19.86 -6.23 -6.37
N SER A 14 18.68 -5.66 -6.09
CA SER A 14 17.38 -6.16 -6.56
C SER A 14 17.09 -5.75 -8.00
N LYS A 15 16.22 -6.50 -8.67
CA LYS A 15 15.70 -6.19 -10.02
C LYS A 15 14.19 -5.97 -10.01
N LYS A 16 13.47 -6.61 -9.09
CA LYS A 16 12.01 -6.57 -8.97
C LYS A 16 11.58 -6.22 -7.54
N PRO A 17 11.98 -5.05 -7.00
CA PRO A 17 11.55 -4.63 -5.68
C PRO A 17 10.08 -4.23 -5.67
N VAL A 18 9.41 -4.47 -4.55
CA VAL A 18 8.03 -4.02 -4.28
C VAL A 18 7.93 -3.49 -2.86
N LEU A 19 7.30 -2.33 -2.70
CA LEU A 19 6.88 -1.81 -1.41
C LEU A 19 5.53 -2.45 -1.03
N TYR A 20 5.49 -3.06 0.14
CA TYR A 20 4.28 -3.61 0.76
C TYR A 20 3.96 -2.79 2.00
N VAL A 21 3.03 -1.85 1.87
CA VAL A 21 2.76 -0.81 2.88
C VAL A 21 1.45 -1.03 3.63
N GLY A 22 1.44 -0.71 4.91
CA GLY A 22 0.33 -0.99 5.81
C GLY A 22 -0.14 0.18 6.65
N GLY A 23 -0.97 -0.11 7.65
CA GLY A 23 -1.46 0.90 8.58
C GLY A 23 -0.36 1.59 9.39
N GLY A 24 0.81 0.95 9.55
CA GLY A 24 1.98 1.59 10.17
C GLY A 24 2.57 2.74 9.36
N SER A 25 2.20 2.89 8.07
CA SER A 25 2.66 3.98 7.20
C SER A 25 1.83 5.26 7.29
N LEU A 26 0.71 5.27 8.03
CA LEU A 26 -0.23 6.41 8.06
C LEU A 26 0.36 7.71 8.65
N GLN A 27 1.50 7.65 9.32
CA GLN A 27 2.21 8.83 9.86
C GLN A 27 3.53 9.13 9.15
N SER A 28 3.80 8.42 8.07
CA SER A 28 5.06 8.47 7.32
C SER A 28 4.82 8.72 5.83
N SER A 29 3.68 9.33 5.45
CA SER A 29 3.32 9.51 4.03
C SER A 29 4.32 10.39 3.29
N GLU A 30 4.81 11.47 3.91
CA GLU A 30 5.84 12.35 3.33
C GLU A 30 7.16 11.62 3.15
N GLU A 31 7.63 10.93 4.20
CA GLU A 31 8.85 10.13 4.14
C GLU A 31 8.76 8.99 3.11
N LEU A 32 7.60 8.34 3.01
CA LEU A 32 7.34 7.27 2.05
C LEU A 32 7.33 7.80 0.62
N ARG A 33 6.67 8.94 0.36
CA ARG A 33 6.71 9.59 -0.96
C ARG A 33 8.14 9.92 -1.36
N ARG A 34 8.91 10.52 -0.44
CA ARG A 34 10.32 10.83 -0.68
C ARG A 34 11.15 9.57 -0.97
N PHE A 35 10.92 8.49 -0.22
CA PHE A 35 11.57 7.21 -0.46
C PHE A 35 11.25 6.64 -1.84
N VAL A 36 9.98 6.74 -2.27
CA VAL A 36 9.54 6.30 -3.60
C VAL A 36 10.15 7.17 -4.70
N GLU A 37 10.23 8.50 -4.53
CA GLU A 37 10.92 9.39 -5.48
C GLU A 37 12.40 9.03 -5.67
N LEU A 38 13.09 8.71 -4.58
CA LEU A 38 14.51 8.39 -4.59
C LEU A 38 14.82 7.01 -5.20
N THR A 39 13.85 6.09 -5.17
CA THR A 39 14.07 4.69 -5.55
C THR A 39 13.31 4.26 -6.80
N GLY A 40 12.16 4.88 -7.08
CA GLY A 40 11.24 4.49 -8.14
C GLY A 40 10.59 3.11 -7.94
N ILE A 41 10.51 2.62 -6.69
CA ILE A 41 9.95 1.30 -6.36
C ILE A 41 8.41 1.38 -6.37
N PRO A 42 7.71 0.45 -7.03
CA PRO A 42 6.24 0.43 -7.07
C PRO A 42 5.63 0.03 -5.71
N VAL A 43 4.45 0.58 -5.39
CA VAL A 43 3.84 0.53 -4.05
C VAL A 43 2.53 -0.26 -4.06
N ALA A 44 2.48 -1.38 -3.36
CA ALA A 44 1.27 -2.15 -3.07
C ALA A 44 0.84 -1.92 -1.62
N SER A 45 -0.44 -1.56 -1.41
CA SER A 45 -0.98 -1.21 -0.10
C SER A 45 -1.91 -2.29 0.46
N THR A 46 -1.83 -2.56 1.76
CA THR A 46 -2.94 -3.24 2.47
C THR A 46 -4.21 -2.36 2.44
N LEU A 47 -5.35 -2.96 2.78
CA LEU A 47 -6.58 -2.22 3.06
C LEU A 47 -6.38 -1.11 4.11
N MET A 48 -5.54 -1.34 5.13
CA MET A 48 -5.31 -0.39 6.21
C MET A 48 -4.28 0.69 5.86
N GLY A 49 -3.53 0.51 4.78
CA GLY A 49 -2.51 1.44 4.31
C GLY A 49 -3.00 2.44 3.26
N LEU A 50 -4.24 2.31 2.77
CA LEU A 50 -4.77 3.14 1.69
C LEU A 50 -4.64 4.63 2.02
N GLY A 51 -4.09 5.39 1.07
CA GLY A 51 -3.77 6.81 1.23
C GLY A 51 -2.36 7.10 1.76
N SER A 52 -1.64 6.12 2.34
CA SER A 52 -0.24 6.32 2.76
C SER A 52 0.67 6.68 1.58
N PHE A 53 0.35 6.15 0.40
CA PHE A 53 0.87 6.58 -0.90
C PHE A 53 -0.33 6.88 -1.82
N PRO A 54 -0.29 7.94 -2.65
CA PRO A 54 -1.44 8.34 -3.46
C PRO A 54 -1.88 7.24 -4.43
N SER A 55 -3.14 6.83 -4.37
CA SER A 55 -3.64 5.71 -5.17
C SER A 55 -3.67 6.00 -6.67
N SER A 56 -3.69 7.29 -7.04
CA SER A 56 -3.69 7.79 -8.42
C SER A 56 -2.29 7.87 -9.05
N ASP A 57 -1.23 7.69 -8.27
CA ASP A 57 0.15 7.80 -8.75
C ASP A 57 0.52 6.64 -9.68
N GLU A 58 1.41 6.88 -10.66
CA GLU A 58 1.83 5.86 -11.61
C GLU A 58 2.56 4.67 -10.95
N LEU A 59 3.27 4.91 -9.85
CA LEU A 59 3.97 3.90 -9.07
C LEU A 59 3.04 3.16 -8.10
N SER A 60 1.80 3.62 -7.93
CA SER A 60 0.80 2.91 -7.14
C SER A 60 0.36 1.64 -7.86
N LEU A 61 0.41 0.52 -7.15
CA LEU A 61 -0.21 -0.74 -7.51
C LEU A 61 -1.58 -0.93 -6.85
N GLN A 62 -2.05 0.09 -6.11
CA GLN A 62 -3.28 0.05 -5.32
C GLN A 62 -3.26 -1.08 -4.28
N MET A 63 -4.43 -1.64 -3.96
CA MET A 63 -4.57 -2.64 -2.91
C MET A 63 -4.11 -4.03 -3.36
N LEU A 64 -3.33 -4.73 -2.54
CA LEU A 64 -3.06 -6.18 -2.70
C LEU A 64 -3.93 -7.04 -1.77
N GLY A 65 -3.93 -8.35 -2.01
CA GLY A 65 -4.62 -9.36 -1.21
C GLY A 65 -5.83 -9.97 -1.92
N MET A 66 -6.72 -10.58 -1.14
CA MET A 66 -7.88 -11.36 -1.60
C MET A 66 -8.79 -10.59 -2.57
N HIS A 67 -9.01 -9.30 -2.33
CA HIS A 67 -9.75 -8.40 -3.22
C HIS A 67 -8.85 -7.31 -3.81
N GLY A 68 -7.54 -7.54 -3.81
CA GLY A 68 -6.56 -6.66 -4.41
C GLY A 68 -6.58 -6.71 -5.93
N THR A 69 -5.83 -5.81 -6.54
CA THR A 69 -5.64 -5.78 -7.98
C THR A 69 -4.76 -6.95 -8.43
N VAL A 70 -4.97 -7.42 -9.67
CA VAL A 70 -4.15 -8.50 -10.24
C VAL A 70 -2.69 -8.08 -10.29
N TYR A 71 -2.41 -6.84 -10.71
CA TYR A 71 -1.06 -6.31 -10.84
C TYR A 71 -0.35 -6.11 -9.49
N ALA A 72 -1.05 -5.77 -8.41
CA ALA A 72 -0.45 -5.75 -7.07
C ALA A 72 -0.05 -7.16 -6.61
N ASN A 73 -0.95 -8.12 -6.72
CA ASN A 73 -0.67 -9.51 -6.34
C ASN A 73 0.43 -10.13 -7.21
N TYR A 74 0.43 -9.84 -8.52
CA TYR A 74 1.49 -10.23 -9.45
C TYR A 74 2.85 -9.66 -9.03
N SER A 75 2.89 -8.37 -8.66
CA SER A 75 4.13 -7.73 -8.25
C SER A 75 4.79 -8.45 -7.08
N VAL A 76 4.00 -8.84 -6.07
CA VAL A 76 4.50 -9.55 -4.89
C VAL A 76 4.92 -10.98 -5.24
N ASP A 77 4.16 -11.71 -6.07
CA ASP A 77 4.55 -13.05 -6.52
C ASP A 77 5.86 -13.04 -7.33
N LYS A 78 6.08 -12.03 -8.18
CA LYS A 78 7.26 -11.94 -9.05
C LYS A 78 8.42 -11.16 -8.44
N SER A 79 8.24 -10.54 -7.28
CA SER A 79 9.29 -9.77 -6.61
C SER A 79 10.49 -10.62 -6.20
N ASP A 80 11.67 -10.01 -6.24
CA ASP A 80 12.91 -10.55 -5.65
C ASP A 80 13.30 -9.82 -4.35
N LEU A 81 12.66 -8.69 -4.06
CA LEU A 81 12.76 -7.93 -2.82
C LEU A 81 11.37 -7.41 -2.42
N LEU A 82 10.92 -7.78 -1.22
CA LEU A 82 9.69 -7.29 -0.62
C LEU A 82 10.02 -6.39 0.57
N LEU A 83 9.69 -5.11 0.47
CA LEU A 83 9.86 -4.11 1.52
C LEU A 83 8.54 -3.97 2.29
N ALA A 84 8.39 -4.77 3.34
CA ALA A 84 7.21 -4.84 4.19
C ALA A 84 7.26 -3.78 5.29
N PHE A 85 6.59 -2.65 5.08
CA PHE A 85 6.66 -1.47 5.94
C PHE A 85 5.34 -1.24 6.68
N GLY A 86 5.35 -1.44 8.01
CA GLY A 86 4.19 -1.22 8.86
C GLY A 86 3.02 -2.18 8.59
N VAL A 87 3.34 -3.45 8.34
CA VAL A 87 2.40 -4.52 7.94
C VAL A 87 2.55 -5.74 8.84
N ARG A 88 1.44 -6.46 9.01
CA ARG A 88 1.34 -7.63 9.90
C ARG A 88 1.20 -8.99 9.19
N PHE A 89 1.42 -9.03 7.88
CA PHE A 89 1.30 -10.26 7.05
C PHE A 89 0.01 -11.06 7.33
N ASP A 90 -1.13 -10.38 7.28
CA ASP A 90 -2.46 -10.97 7.48
C ASP A 90 -2.84 -11.97 6.37
N ASP A 91 -3.64 -12.99 6.71
CA ASP A 91 -4.07 -14.03 5.78
C ASP A 91 -4.91 -13.49 4.61
N ARG A 92 -5.62 -12.38 4.80
CA ARG A 92 -6.38 -11.71 3.71
C ARG A 92 -5.47 -11.08 2.68
N VAL A 93 -4.21 -10.82 3.01
CA VAL A 93 -3.19 -10.39 2.05
C VAL A 93 -2.39 -11.59 1.55
N THR A 94 -1.89 -12.43 2.46
CA THR A 94 -0.92 -13.45 2.08
C THR A 94 -1.52 -14.66 1.39
N GLY A 95 -2.79 -14.97 1.69
CA GLY A 95 -3.36 -16.28 1.36
C GLY A 95 -2.47 -17.39 1.92
N LYS A 96 -2.06 -18.33 1.06
CA LYS A 96 -1.13 -19.40 1.44
C LYS A 96 0.29 -18.86 1.66
N LEU A 97 0.73 -18.85 2.92
CA LEU A 97 2.01 -18.25 3.34
C LEU A 97 3.22 -18.78 2.59
N GLU A 98 3.30 -20.07 2.28
CA GLU A 98 4.46 -20.65 1.57
C GLU A 98 4.59 -20.12 0.15
N ALA A 99 3.46 -19.79 -0.49
CA ALA A 99 3.43 -19.22 -1.84
C ALA A 99 3.69 -17.71 -1.83
N PHE A 100 3.29 -17.00 -0.77
CA PHE A 100 3.42 -15.55 -0.66
C PHE A 100 4.89 -15.10 -0.70
N ALA A 101 5.22 -14.28 -1.70
CA ALA A 101 6.56 -13.73 -1.93
C ALA A 101 7.67 -14.79 -1.86
N SER A 102 7.39 -16.01 -2.35
CA SER A 102 8.24 -17.19 -2.18
C SER A 102 9.66 -17.07 -2.76
N ARG A 103 9.87 -16.12 -3.67
CA ARG A 103 11.16 -15.85 -4.33
C ARG A 103 11.85 -14.56 -3.85
N ALA A 104 11.24 -13.84 -2.93
CA ALA A 104 11.73 -12.53 -2.51
C ALA A 104 12.58 -12.62 -1.24
N LYS A 105 13.65 -11.81 -1.19
CA LYS A 105 14.22 -11.39 0.09
C LYS A 105 13.21 -10.46 0.76
N ILE A 106 12.93 -10.69 2.04
CA ILE A 106 11.92 -9.93 2.78
C ILE A 106 12.63 -9.00 3.76
N VAL A 107 12.35 -7.70 3.66
CA VAL A 107 12.69 -6.69 4.66
C VAL A 107 11.42 -6.36 5.41
N HIS A 108 11.42 -6.47 6.74
CA HIS A 108 10.24 -6.15 7.57
C HIS A 108 10.59 -5.08 8.60
N ILE A 109 9.92 -3.93 8.49
CA ILE A 109 10.02 -2.86 9.48
C ILE A 109 8.67 -2.76 10.20
N ASP A 110 8.69 -3.01 11.49
CA ASP A 110 7.53 -2.90 12.36
C ASP A 110 7.94 -2.29 13.70
N ILE A 111 7.03 -1.60 14.36
CA ILE A 111 7.29 -1.06 15.70
C ILE A 111 7.09 -2.14 16.76
N ASP A 112 6.30 -3.18 16.47
CA ASP A 112 6.05 -4.28 17.36
C ASP A 112 6.93 -5.50 17.01
N SER A 113 7.86 -5.80 17.90
CA SER A 113 8.72 -6.98 17.79
C SER A 113 7.95 -8.30 17.69
N ALA A 114 6.73 -8.38 18.24
CA ALA A 114 5.91 -9.59 18.19
C ALA A 114 5.34 -9.87 16.80
N GLU A 115 5.27 -8.87 15.92
CA GLU A 115 4.85 -9.04 14.53
C GLU A 115 5.99 -9.51 13.63
N ILE A 116 7.24 -9.18 13.99
CA ILE A 116 8.44 -9.55 13.23
C ILE A 116 8.66 -11.07 13.33
N GLY A 117 8.56 -11.76 12.20
CA GLY A 117 8.75 -13.21 12.13
C GLY A 117 7.56 -14.05 12.58
N LYS A 118 6.42 -13.43 12.92
CA LYS A 118 5.22 -14.15 13.38
C LYS A 118 4.65 -15.10 12.31
N ASN A 119 4.32 -14.55 11.14
CA ASN A 119 3.71 -15.31 10.03
C ASN A 119 4.72 -15.62 8.91
N LYS A 120 5.69 -14.73 8.69
CA LYS A 120 6.69 -14.87 7.62
C LYS A 120 8.04 -14.41 8.17
N GLN A 121 9.06 -15.26 8.03
CA GLN A 121 10.40 -14.93 8.51
C GLN A 121 11.10 -13.94 7.56
N PRO A 122 11.48 -12.74 8.03
CA PRO A 122 12.18 -11.77 7.22
C PRO A 122 13.67 -12.15 7.08
N HIS A 123 14.28 -11.71 5.99
CA HIS A 123 15.73 -11.82 5.78
C HIS A 123 16.47 -10.68 6.49
N VAL A 124 15.83 -9.50 6.55
CA VAL A 124 16.29 -8.33 7.32
C VAL A 124 15.09 -7.76 8.05
N SER A 125 15.25 -7.40 9.32
CA SER A 125 14.19 -6.76 10.08
C SER A 125 14.71 -5.57 10.89
N ILE A 126 13.83 -4.61 11.12
CA ILE A 126 14.07 -3.48 12.01
C ILE A 126 12.83 -3.33 12.91
N CYS A 127 13.04 -3.44 14.22
CA CYS A 127 12.03 -3.12 15.21
C CYS A 127 12.12 -1.63 15.54
N ALA A 128 11.35 -0.78 14.86
CA ALA A 128 11.40 0.68 15.03
C ALA A 128 10.15 1.38 14.50
N ASP A 129 10.00 2.66 14.84
CA ASP A 129 9.09 3.56 14.14
C ASP A 129 9.50 3.66 12.66
N LEU A 130 8.56 3.34 11.77
CA LEU A 130 8.74 3.38 10.32
C LEU A 130 9.12 4.78 9.84
N LYS A 131 8.59 5.84 10.46
CA LYS A 131 8.91 7.23 10.09
C LYS A 131 10.41 7.48 10.21
N LEU A 132 11.00 7.14 11.35
CA LEU A 132 12.42 7.31 11.62
C LEU A 132 13.28 6.43 10.70
N ALA A 133 12.83 5.20 10.43
CA ALA A 133 13.53 4.30 9.51
C ALA A 133 13.55 4.88 8.08
N LEU A 134 12.43 5.39 7.58
CA LEU A 134 12.36 6.02 6.25
C LEU A 134 13.19 7.30 6.19
N GLN A 135 13.21 8.14 7.23
CA GLN A 135 14.07 9.32 7.29
C GLN A 135 15.55 8.93 7.13
N GLY A 136 16.02 7.94 7.89
CA GLY A 136 17.38 7.44 7.77
C GLY A 136 17.69 6.82 6.41
N LEU A 137 16.76 6.04 5.84
CA LEU A 137 16.91 5.49 4.48
C LEU A 137 17.02 6.60 3.44
N ASN A 138 16.16 7.62 3.53
CA ASN A 138 16.16 8.76 2.61
C ASN A 138 17.49 9.52 2.68
N SER A 139 18.01 9.80 3.88
CA SER A 139 19.32 10.44 4.05
C SER A 139 20.44 9.65 3.39
N ILE A 140 20.50 8.32 3.58
CA ILE A 140 21.52 7.46 2.96
C ILE A 140 21.39 7.45 1.43
N LEU A 141 20.16 7.37 0.91
CA LEU A 141 19.90 7.39 -0.53
C LEU A 141 20.30 8.73 -1.15
N GLU A 142 20.00 9.86 -0.49
CA GLU A 142 20.36 11.20 -0.92
C GLU A 142 21.87 11.43 -0.95
N GLU A 143 22.60 11.03 0.09
CA GLU A 143 24.08 11.10 0.12
C GLU A 143 24.75 10.29 -0.99
N ARG A 144 24.03 9.29 -1.51
CA ARG A 144 24.50 8.39 -2.57
C ARG A 144 23.84 8.64 -3.92
N ILE A 145 23.09 9.74 -4.06
CA ILE A 145 22.57 10.19 -5.34
C ILE A 145 23.71 10.24 -6.35
N GLY A 146 23.52 9.57 -7.48
CA GLY A 146 24.51 9.47 -8.57
C GLY A 146 25.54 8.34 -8.43
N LYS A 147 25.77 7.81 -7.21
CA LYS A 147 26.59 6.59 -7.00
C LYS A 147 25.77 5.33 -7.14
N LEU A 148 24.57 5.32 -6.56
CA LEU A 148 23.59 4.26 -6.72
C LEU A 148 22.75 4.56 -7.97
N LYS A 149 22.98 3.81 -9.05
CA LYS A 149 22.12 3.85 -10.24
C LYS A 149 20.97 2.87 -10.04
N LEU A 150 19.94 3.31 -9.32
CA LEU A 150 18.71 2.55 -9.18
C LEU A 150 17.87 2.73 -10.44
N ASP A 151 17.66 1.65 -11.18
CA ASP A 151 16.80 1.65 -12.35
C ASP A 151 15.93 0.39 -12.37
N PHE A 152 14.66 0.58 -12.07
CA PHE A 152 13.63 -0.46 -12.12
C PHE A 152 12.67 -0.26 -13.30
N SER A 153 13.07 0.49 -14.34
CA SER A 153 12.24 0.80 -15.52
C SER A 153 11.68 -0.45 -16.20
N ALA A 154 12.50 -1.48 -16.45
CA ALA A 154 12.06 -2.74 -17.04
C ALA A 154 11.02 -3.47 -16.16
N TRP A 155 11.19 -3.41 -14.83
CA TRP A 155 10.24 -3.99 -13.90
C TRP A 155 8.92 -3.21 -13.87
N ARG A 156 8.99 -1.88 -13.83
CA ARG A 156 7.81 -1.02 -13.93
C ARG A 156 7.06 -1.21 -15.24
N GLN A 157 7.77 -1.41 -16.35
CA GLN A 157 7.16 -1.72 -17.63
C GLN A 157 6.39 -3.05 -17.59
N GLU A 158 7.00 -4.12 -17.06
CA GLU A 158 6.33 -5.42 -16.88
C GLU A 158 5.05 -5.28 -16.03
N LEU A 159 5.08 -4.46 -14.98
CA LEU A 159 3.90 -4.17 -14.15
C LEU A 159 2.84 -3.34 -14.87
N ASN A 160 3.24 -2.38 -15.69
CA ASN A 160 2.32 -1.58 -16.50
C ASN A 160 1.58 -2.45 -17.53
N GLU A 161 2.28 -3.41 -18.15
CA GLU A 161 1.64 -4.41 -19.02
C GLU A 161 0.59 -5.24 -18.26
N GLN A 162 0.85 -5.58 -16.99
CA GLN A 162 -0.17 -6.24 -16.15
C GLN A 162 -1.34 -5.32 -15.79
N LYS A 163 -1.09 -4.03 -15.53
CA LYS A 163 -2.14 -3.03 -15.28
C LYS A 163 -3.07 -2.88 -16.48
N GLU A 164 -2.52 -2.83 -17.69
CA GLU A 164 -3.28 -2.73 -18.94
C GLU A 164 -4.05 -4.00 -19.24
N LYS A 165 -3.43 -5.17 -19.02
CA LYS A 165 -4.06 -6.47 -19.29
C LYS A 165 -5.16 -6.83 -18.29
N PHE A 166 -4.98 -6.45 -17.03
CA PHE A 166 -5.88 -6.83 -15.94
C PHE A 166 -6.24 -5.62 -15.04
N PRO A 167 -6.86 -4.57 -15.60
CA PRO A 167 -7.33 -3.44 -14.81
C PRO A 167 -8.50 -3.85 -13.93
N LEU A 168 -8.81 -3.01 -12.92
CA LEU A 168 -10.10 -3.10 -12.26
C LEU A 168 -11.20 -2.79 -13.29
N GLY A 169 -12.20 -3.66 -13.37
CA GLY A 169 -13.32 -3.53 -14.30
C GLY A 169 -14.62 -4.02 -13.69
N TYR A 170 -15.73 -3.53 -14.21
CA TYR A 170 -17.07 -3.95 -13.83
C TYR A 170 -17.99 -3.91 -15.06
N LYS A 171 -19.10 -4.63 -14.99
CA LYS A 171 -20.14 -4.61 -16.03
C LYS A 171 -21.19 -3.57 -15.68
N THR A 172 -21.68 -2.88 -16.70
CA THR A 172 -22.84 -1.98 -16.61
C THR A 172 -24.08 -2.65 -17.18
N PHE A 173 -25.23 -2.36 -16.60
CA PHE A 173 -26.53 -2.85 -17.06
C PHE A 173 -27.45 -1.63 -17.23
N GLU A 174 -28.19 -1.55 -18.34
CA GLU A 174 -28.87 -0.31 -18.79
C GLU A 174 -29.80 0.30 -17.73
N ASP A 175 -30.50 -0.52 -16.94
CA ASP A 175 -31.49 -0.06 -15.96
C ASP A 175 -31.00 -0.09 -14.50
N ALA A 176 -29.70 -0.26 -14.25
CA ALA A 176 -29.16 -0.39 -12.89
C ALA A 176 -27.88 0.41 -12.63
N ILE A 177 -27.82 1.06 -11.48
CA ILE A 177 -26.61 1.75 -11.02
C ILE A 177 -25.58 0.69 -10.61
N SER A 178 -24.43 0.70 -11.28
CA SER A 178 -23.28 -0.09 -10.85
C SER A 178 -22.66 0.55 -9.61
N PRO A 179 -22.54 -0.15 -8.47
CA PRO A 179 -22.03 0.45 -7.23
C PRO A 179 -20.58 0.97 -7.37
N GLN A 180 -19.77 0.32 -8.22
CA GLN A 180 -18.43 0.76 -8.58
C GLN A 180 -18.46 2.14 -9.26
N TYR A 181 -19.38 2.33 -10.21
CA TYR A 181 -19.57 3.60 -10.91
C TYR A 181 -19.99 4.72 -9.96
N ALA A 182 -20.92 4.44 -9.04
CA ALA A 182 -21.34 5.42 -8.04
C ALA A 182 -20.16 5.94 -7.18
N ILE A 183 -19.22 5.05 -6.82
CA ILE A 183 -18.02 5.42 -6.06
C ILE A 183 -17.02 6.20 -6.93
N GLN A 184 -16.86 5.84 -8.21
CA GLN A 184 -16.01 6.61 -9.13
C GLN A 184 -16.54 8.03 -9.35
N VAL A 185 -17.86 8.20 -9.47
CA VAL A 185 -18.48 9.52 -9.57
C VAL A 185 -18.27 10.30 -8.27
N LEU A 186 -18.38 9.66 -7.10
CA LEU A 186 -18.04 10.30 -5.83
C LEU A 186 -16.58 10.76 -5.79
N ASP A 187 -15.63 9.90 -6.21
CA ASP A 187 -14.20 10.25 -6.32
C ASP A 187 -13.98 11.47 -7.21
N GLU A 188 -14.57 11.48 -8.41
CA GLU A 188 -14.47 12.59 -9.36
C GLU A 188 -15.04 13.89 -8.78
N LEU A 189 -16.27 13.87 -8.25
CA LEU A 189 -16.95 15.05 -7.73
C LEU A 189 -16.31 15.61 -6.46
N THR A 190 -15.64 14.76 -5.67
CA THR A 190 -14.90 15.17 -4.47
C THR A 190 -13.41 15.39 -4.73
N ASN A 191 -12.97 15.22 -5.98
CA ASN A 191 -11.57 15.31 -6.41
C ASN A 191 -10.62 14.44 -5.55
N GLY A 192 -11.09 13.27 -5.11
CA GLY A 192 -10.35 12.36 -4.23
C GLY A 192 -10.02 12.91 -2.83
N ASN A 193 -10.66 14.00 -2.40
CA ASN A 193 -10.35 14.68 -1.14
C ASN A 193 -11.28 14.34 0.03
N ALA A 194 -12.30 13.51 -0.17
CA ALA A 194 -13.25 13.17 0.88
C ALA A 194 -12.67 12.21 1.92
N ILE A 195 -13.18 12.29 3.16
CA ILE A 195 -13.01 11.28 4.18
C ILE A 195 -14.12 10.24 4.01
N VAL A 196 -13.74 9.03 3.64
CA VAL A 196 -14.65 7.92 3.36
C VAL A 196 -14.65 6.95 4.54
N SER A 197 -15.81 6.82 5.17
CA SER A 197 -16.07 5.77 6.15
C SER A 197 -16.97 4.68 5.57
N THR A 198 -16.79 3.43 5.98
CA THR A 198 -17.60 2.32 5.46
C THR A 198 -18.13 1.39 6.53
N GLY A 199 -19.25 0.73 6.23
CA GLY A 199 -19.55 -0.57 6.84
C GLY A 199 -18.58 -1.67 6.38
N VAL A 200 -18.98 -2.93 6.51
CA VAL A 200 -18.19 -4.10 6.11
C VAL A 200 -19.01 -4.95 5.14
N GLY A 201 -18.41 -5.36 4.02
CA GLY A 201 -19.09 -6.08 2.95
C GLY A 201 -18.59 -5.70 1.56
N GLN A 202 -19.39 -5.95 0.52
CA GLN A 202 -18.99 -5.65 -0.87
C GLN A 202 -18.73 -4.16 -1.09
N HIS A 203 -19.56 -3.28 -0.53
CA HIS A 203 -19.40 -1.83 -0.65
C HIS A 203 -18.10 -1.31 -0.02
N GLN A 204 -17.59 -1.98 1.02
CA GLN A 204 -16.28 -1.69 1.60
C GLN A 204 -15.16 -1.97 0.58
N MET A 205 -15.23 -3.11 -0.11
CA MET A 205 -14.22 -3.48 -1.10
C MET A 205 -14.29 -2.59 -2.33
N TRP A 206 -15.49 -2.24 -2.81
CA TRP A 206 -15.63 -1.29 -3.91
C TRP A 206 -15.14 0.11 -3.53
N ALA A 207 -15.40 0.58 -2.31
CA ALA A 207 -14.86 1.86 -1.84
C ALA A 207 -13.33 1.85 -1.76
N ALA A 208 -12.72 0.72 -1.37
CA ALA A 208 -11.28 0.54 -1.38
C ALA A 208 -10.68 0.46 -2.80
N GLN A 209 -11.41 -0.12 -3.75
CA GLN A 209 -10.94 -0.36 -5.13
C GLN A 209 -11.13 0.85 -6.06
N PHE A 210 -12.24 1.58 -5.92
CA PHE A 210 -12.69 2.55 -6.92
C PHE A 210 -12.59 4.01 -6.48
N TYR A 211 -12.31 4.30 -5.21
CA TYR A 211 -12.01 5.65 -4.73
C TYR A 211 -10.49 5.85 -4.62
N LYS A 212 -9.94 6.94 -5.16
CA LYS A 212 -8.49 7.18 -5.20
C LYS A 212 -8.03 8.05 -4.04
N TYR A 213 -7.78 7.43 -2.89
CA TYR A 213 -7.25 8.11 -1.70
C TYR A 213 -5.88 8.75 -1.99
N ARG A 214 -5.76 10.05 -1.67
CA ARG A 214 -4.57 10.87 -1.89
C ARG A 214 -3.70 10.95 -0.64
N GLU A 215 -4.33 11.05 0.52
CA GLU A 215 -3.70 11.25 1.82
C GLU A 215 -4.09 10.15 2.82
N PRO A 216 -3.22 9.84 3.80
CA PRO A 216 -3.59 8.92 4.87
C PRO A 216 -4.73 9.51 5.70
N ARG A 217 -5.47 8.64 6.39
CA ARG A 217 -6.63 9.01 7.25
C ARG A 217 -7.87 9.53 6.50
N GLN A 218 -7.86 9.55 5.16
CA GLN A 218 -9.10 9.66 4.39
C GLN A 218 -9.92 8.37 4.42
N TRP A 219 -9.26 7.21 4.55
CA TRP A 219 -9.92 5.91 4.57
C TRP A 219 -10.17 5.42 5.99
N LEU A 220 -11.44 5.29 6.37
CA LEU A 220 -11.87 4.85 7.70
C LEU A 220 -12.71 3.58 7.58
N THR A 221 -12.11 2.43 7.92
CA THR A 221 -12.80 1.14 7.81
C THR A 221 -12.42 0.18 8.92
N SER A 222 -13.33 -0.73 9.25
CA SER A 222 -13.02 -1.86 10.13
C SER A 222 -12.40 -3.00 9.31
N GLY A 223 -11.07 -3.08 9.29
CA GLY A 223 -10.33 -4.16 8.64
C GLY A 223 -10.26 -5.45 9.47
N GLY A 224 -9.42 -5.48 10.50
CA GLY A 224 -9.09 -6.72 11.23
C GLY A 224 -10.29 -7.45 11.86
N LEU A 225 -11.16 -6.73 12.57
CA LEU A 225 -12.38 -7.32 13.17
C LEU A 225 -13.52 -7.46 12.16
N GLY A 226 -13.57 -6.62 11.13
CA GLY A 226 -14.68 -6.62 10.17
C GLY A 226 -16.06 -6.33 10.79
N ALA A 227 -16.17 -5.39 11.74
CA ALA A 227 -17.42 -5.07 12.40
C ALA A 227 -18.40 -4.26 11.51
N MET A 228 -19.56 -4.83 11.23
CA MET A 228 -20.69 -4.10 10.65
C MET A 228 -21.20 -3.02 11.61
N GLY A 229 -21.82 -1.97 11.07
CA GLY A 229 -22.27 -0.82 11.86
C GLY A 229 -21.17 0.20 12.19
N PHE A 230 -19.91 -0.03 11.77
CA PHE A 230 -18.79 0.90 11.99
C PHE A 230 -18.93 2.23 11.25
N GLY A 231 -19.37 2.20 9.98
CA GLY A 231 -19.27 3.35 9.07
C GLY A 231 -19.94 4.63 9.58
N LEU A 232 -21.22 4.57 9.94
CA LEU A 232 -21.96 5.75 10.38
C LEU A 232 -21.38 6.41 11.66
N PRO A 233 -21.12 5.70 12.77
CA PRO A 233 -20.49 6.31 13.95
C PRO A 233 -19.05 6.78 13.67
N ALA A 234 -18.29 6.10 12.80
CA ALA A 234 -16.98 6.57 12.38
C ALA A 234 -17.06 7.90 11.60
N ALA A 235 -18.05 8.06 10.71
CA ALA A 235 -18.32 9.31 9.99
C ALA A 235 -18.61 10.48 10.95
N ILE A 236 -19.43 10.24 11.98
CA ILE A 236 -19.75 11.25 12.99
C ILE A 236 -18.46 11.73 13.68
N GLY A 237 -17.61 10.80 14.12
CA GLY A 237 -16.32 11.14 14.72
C GLY A 237 -15.39 11.89 13.76
N ALA A 238 -15.36 11.50 12.49
CA ALA A 238 -14.55 12.15 11.46
C ALA A 238 -15.00 13.60 11.20
N ALA A 239 -16.30 13.84 11.06
CA ALA A 239 -16.85 15.18 10.86
C ALA A 239 -16.56 16.09 12.07
N VAL A 240 -16.62 15.56 13.30
CA VAL A 240 -16.21 16.32 14.49
C VAL A 240 -14.70 16.62 14.50
N GLY A 241 -13.87 15.64 14.13
CA GLY A 241 -12.40 15.79 14.11
C GLY A 241 -11.87 16.63 12.95
N ARG A 242 -12.62 16.76 11.86
CA ARG A 242 -12.28 17.51 10.65
C ARG A 242 -13.51 18.26 10.10
N PRO A 243 -13.97 19.34 10.77
CA PRO A 243 -15.23 20.02 10.44
C PRO A 243 -15.31 20.56 9.01
N ASP A 244 -14.18 20.92 8.42
CA ASP A 244 -14.10 21.51 7.08
C ASP A 244 -13.78 20.48 5.98
N ALA A 245 -13.66 19.20 6.32
CA ALA A 245 -13.41 18.14 5.34
C ALA A 245 -14.71 17.74 4.63
N VAL A 246 -14.54 17.25 3.39
CA VAL A 246 -15.60 16.64 2.59
C VAL A 246 -15.77 15.19 2.99
#